data_AF-A0AAU6QPJ1-F1
#
_entry.id   AF-A0AAU6QPJ1-F1
#
_cell.length_a   1.000
_cell.length_b   1.000
_cell.length_c   1.000
_cell.angle_alpha   90.00
_cell.angle_beta   90.00
_cell.angle_gamma   90.00
#
_symmetry.space_group_name_H-M   'P 1'
#
loop_
_entity.id
_entity.type
_entity.pdbx_description
1 polymer ?
#
loop_
_entity_poly.entity_id
_entity_poly.type
_entity_poly.pdbx_seq_one_letter_code
_entity_poly.pdbx_strand_id
1 'polypeptide(L)'
;MKILVTSASGANGDGYGQLLAFSMDGTAQGAFSNDLRIVDPRGLRVSANQQLLYVNSGDDRILALDSRGEVQYDTCHIPGLNAGGGNLGPDGRYYVGLRTERTIAAFPPDLDGIGTPILQRGIAPFPRGFAFADDGGLFLASGVGPDGRGENAILQFTLSGVLRNSTFAADDTMSPLDLAIAPGGNVLVSSEFPFGSPAAATSVREYDASSGTLVRVFSPPDGVPFRRPRGLRFGPDGHLYCTAQDGVIAFDYESGRCLGVVVDHPRLNGQAIEFFGD
;
A
#
# COMPACT_ATOMS: atom_id res chain seq x y z
N MET A 1 -15.96 11.45 -6.54
CA MET A 1 -14.98 10.68 -5.75
C MET A 1 -15.22 9.21 -6.02
N LYS A 2 -14.14 8.48 -6.31
CA LYS A 2 -14.17 7.04 -6.59
C LYS A 2 -13.22 6.29 -5.67
N ILE A 3 -13.54 5.03 -5.39
CA ILE A 3 -12.60 4.08 -4.80
C ILE A 3 -11.80 3.47 -5.94
N LEU A 4 -10.49 3.62 -5.92
CA LEU A 4 -9.59 3.08 -6.92
C LEU A 4 -8.75 1.97 -6.31
N VAL A 5 -8.66 0.83 -6.98
CA VAL A 5 -7.92 -0.34 -6.50
C VAL A 5 -7.03 -0.88 -7.62
N THR A 6 -5.74 -1.05 -7.33
CA THR A 6 -4.82 -1.78 -8.20
C THR A 6 -5.05 -3.28 -8.05
N SER A 7 -5.41 -3.95 -9.14
CA SER A 7 -5.68 -5.40 -9.14
C SER A 7 -4.48 -6.16 -9.71
N ALA A 8 -3.83 -6.98 -8.88
CA ALA A 8 -2.70 -7.80 -9.33
C ALA A 8 -3.13 -8.96 -10.23
N SER A 9 -2.25 -9.34 -11.16
CA SER A 9 -2.40 -10.49 -12.05
C SER A 9 -1.07 -11.25 -12.23
N GLY A 10 -1.10 -12.37 -12.95
CA GLY A 10 0.09 -13.16 -13.26
C GLY A 10 0.79 -13.73 -12.01
N ALA A 11 2.09 -13.47 -11.87
CA ALA A 11 2.90 -14.03 -10.78
C ALA A 11 2.48 -13.56 -9.37
N ASN A 12 1.68 -12.49 -9.27
CA ASN A 12 1.30 -11.88 -7.99
C ASN A 12 -0.19 -12.06 -7.64
N GLY A 13 -1.00 -12.70 -8.50
CA GLY A 13 -2.42 -12.95 -8.27
C GLY A 13 -3.17 -13.38 -9.53
N ASP A 14 -4.41 -13.83 -9.37
CA ASP A 14 -5.31 -14.24 -10.45
C ASP A 14 -6.40 -13.17 -10.74
N GLY A 15 -6.07 -11.91 -10.48
CA GLY A 15 -6.95 -10.76 -10.69
C GLY A 15 -6.90 -10.18 -12.10
N TYR A 16 -7.22 -8.89 -12.21
CA TYR A 16 -7.54 -8.24 -13.48
C TYR A 16 -6.35 -7.56 -14.16
N GLY A 17 -5.26 -7.31 -13.42
CA GLY A 17 -4.06 -6.67 -13.98
C GLY A 17 -4.30 -5.21 -14.37
N GLN A 18 -5.26 -4.55 -13.72
CA GLN A 18 -5.78 -3.24 -14.08
C GLN A 18 -5.93 -2.35 -12.84
N LEU A 19 -6.04 -1.04 -13.06
CA LEU A 19 -6.54 -0.10 -12.08
C LEU A 19 -8.07 -0.04 -12.21
N LEU A 20 -8.79 -0.56 -11.22
CA LEU A 20 -10.25 -0.63 -11.22
C LEU A 20 -10.85 0.53 -10.42
N ALA A 21 -12.00 1.02 -10.89
CA ALA A 21 -12.78 2.07 -10.26
C ALA A 21 -14.11 1.53 -9.73
N PHE A 22 -14.50 2.03 -8.56
CA PHE A 22 -15.79 1.78 -7.93
C PHE A 22 -16.36 3.11 -7.43
N SER A 23 -17.67 3.26 -7.41
CA SER A 23 -18.31 4.35 -6.67
C SER A 23 -18.10 4.16 -5.16
N MET A 24 -18.34 5.22 -4.40
CA MET A 24 -18.20 5.19 -2.93
C MET A 24 -19.15 4.20 -2.24
N ASP A 25 -20.23 3.78 -2.90
CA ASP A 25 -21.14 2.72 -2.44
C ASP A 25 -20.68 1.30 -2.83
N GLY A 26 -19.54 1.18 -3.51
CA GLY A 26 -18.96 -0.10 -3.92
C GLY A 26 -19.30 -0.58 -5.32
N THR A 27 -20.17 0.12 -6.06
CA THR A 27 -20.57 -0.33 -7.40
C THR A 27 -19.40 -0.24 -8.38
N ALA A 28 -19.10 -1.35 -9.07
CA ALA A 28 -18.02 -1.40 -10.05
C ALA A 28 -18.29 -0.48 -11.26
N GLN A 29 -17.29 0.30 -11.63
CA GLN A 29 -17.32 1.23 -12.77
C GLN A 29 -16.37 0.82 -13.91
N GLY A 30 -15.66 -0.30 -13.76
CA GLY A 30 -14.71 -0.82 -14.74
C GLY A 30 -13.28 -0.32 -14.51
N ALA A 31 -12.46 -0.35 -15.56
CA ALA A 31 -11.10 0.18 -15.51
C ALA A 31 -11.13 1.71 -15.40
N PHE A 32 -10.32 2.28 -14.50
CA PHE A 32 -10.17 3.73 -14.38
C PHE A 32 -9.44 4.35 -15.57
N SER A 33 -8.52 3.61 -16.18
CA SER A 33 -7.75 4.01 -17.35
C SER A 33 -7.68 2.86 -18.35
N ASN A 34 -7.70 3.20 -19.64
CA ASN A 34 -7.55 2.25 -20.75
C ASN A 34 -6.10 2.18 -21.26
N ASP A 35 -5.15 2.83 -20.57
CA ASP A 35 -3.76 2.82 -20.98
C ASP A 35 -3.14 1.42 -20.82
N LEU A 36 -2.72 0.84 -21.94
CA LEU A 36 -2.17 -0.52 -22.01
C LEU A 36 -0.84 -0.68 -21.29
N ARG A 37 -0.20 0.42 -20.87
CA ARG A 37 1.03 0.38 -20.08
C ARG A 37 0.74 0.08 -18.60
N ILE A 38 -0.51 0.17 -18.13
CA ILE A 38 -0.89 -0.25 -16.78
C ILE A 38 -1.11 -1.76 -16.79
N VAL A 39 -0.13 -2.52 -16.30
CA VAL A 39 -0.17 -3.99 -16.25
C VAL A 39 0.29 -4.48 -14.88
N ASP A 40 -0.43 -5.43 -14.28
CA ASP A 40 -0.15 -5.91 -12.91
C ASP A 40 0.20 -4.78 -11.90
N PRO A 41 -0.64 -3.72 -11.80
CA PRO A 41 -0.29 -2.55 -11.01
C PRO A 41 -0.26 -2.86 -9.51
N ARG A 42 0.57 -2.12 -8.77
CA ARG A 42 0.81 -2.36 -7.33
C ARG A 42 0.54 -1.13 -6.48
N GLY A 43 1.48 -0.20 -6.41
CA GLY A 43 1.36 1.04 -5.63
C GLY A 43 0.42 2.06 -6.26
N LEU A 44 -0.26 2.83 -5.42
CA LEU A 44 -1.22 3.86 -5.80
C LEU A 44 -1.15 5.02 -4.80
N ARG A 45 -1.09 6.27 -5.28
CA ARG A 45 -1.11 7.45 -4.39
C ARG A 45 -1.57 8.71 -5.11
N VAL A 46 -2.46 9.50 -4.48
CA VAL A 46 -2.80 10.84 -5.00
C VAL A 46 -1.71 11.86 -4.65
N SER A 47 -1.44 12.78 -5.58
CA SER A 47 -0.60 13.97 -5.36
C SER A 47 -1.16 14.91 -4.29
N ALA A 48 -0.31 15.71 -3.64
CA ALA A 48 -0.74 16.61 -2.56
C ALA A 48 -1.81 17.63 -2.99
N ASN A 49 -1.79 18.06 -4.26
CA ASN A 49 -2.77 18.97 -4.85
C ASN A 49 -4.03 18.27 -5.39
N GLN A 50 -4.14 16.95 -5.22
CA GLN A 50 -5.26 16.13 -5.70
C GLN A 50 -5.50 16.20 -7.21
N GLN A 51 -4.47 16.51 -8.00
CA GLN A 51 -4.58 16.59 -9.46
C GLN A 51 -4.08 15.34 -10.18
N LEU A 52 -3.19 14.57 -9.55
CA LEU A 52 -2.54 13.42 -10.14
C LEU A 52 -2.71 12.17 -9.27
N LEU A 53 -2.82 11.03 -9.92
CA LEU A 53 -2.78 9.71 -9.31
C LEU A 53 -1.56 8.96 -9.82
N TYR A 54 -0.59 8.71 -8.96
CA TYR A 54 0.58 7.89 -9.27
C TYR A 54 0.22 6.41 -9.21
N VAL A 55 0.61 5.66 -10.24
CA VAL A 55 0.38 4.22 -10.38
C VAL A 55 1.71 3.54 -10.69
N ASN A 56 2.10 2.57 -9.86
CA ASN A 56 3.25 1.71 -10.13
C ASN A 56 2.78 0.53 -10.99
N SER A 57 3.28 0.44 -12.21
CA SER A 57 2.98 -0.63 -13.14
C SER A 57 4.04 -1.75 -13.06
N GLY A 58 3.58 -2.98 -13.31
CA GLY A 58 4.40 -4.18 -13.33
C GLY A 58 5.34 -4.28 -14.54
N ASP A 59 5.17 -3.43 -15.57
CA ASP A 59 6.11 -3.27 -16.69
C ASP A 59 7.29 -2.35 -16.36
N ASP A 60 7.72 -2.31 -15.10
CA ASP A 60 8.88 -1.52 -14.66
C ASP A 60 8.75 -0.01 -14.98
N ARG A 61 7.56 0.54 -14.69
CA ARG A 61 7.17 1.91 -15.01
C ARG A 61 6.33 2.54 -13.90
N ILE A 62 6.37 3.86 -13.80
CA ILE A 62 5.44 4.66 -13.01
C ILE A 62 4.70 5.62 -13.94
N LEU A 63 3.39 5.71 -13.76
CA LEU A 63 2.51 6.63 -14.49
C LEU A 63 1.84 7.59 -13.50
N ALA A 64 1.59 8.83 -13.91
CA ALA A 64 0.73 9.76 -13.21
C ALA A 64 -0.49 10.09 -14.08
N LEU A 65 -1.69 9.84 -13.56
CA LEU A 65 -2.96 10.00 -14.27
C LEU A 65 -3.72 11.24 -13.77
N ASP A 66 -4.49 11.90 -14.62
CA ASP A 66 -5.49 12.90 -14.21
C ASP A 66 -6.78 12.23 -13.68
N SER A 67 -7.74 13.04 -13.22
CA SER A 67 -9.03 12.57 -12.68
C SER A 67 -9.91 11.80 -13.67
N ARG A 68 -9.58 11.82 -14.97
CA ARG A 68 -10.26 11.08 -16.04
C ARG A 68 -9.53 9.79 -16.40
N GLY A 69 -8.39 9.52 -15.78
CA GLY A 69 -7.56 8.34 -16.05
C GLY A 69 -6.58 8.53 -17.21
N GLU A 70 -6.35 9.76 -17.66
CA GLU A 70 -5.43 10.07 -18.76
C GLU A 70 -4.01 10.31 -18.25
N VAL A 71 -3.02 9.69 -18.88
CA VAL A 71 -1.61 9.82 -18.50
C VAL A 71 -1.11 11.24 -18.73
N GLN A 72 -0.64 11.88 -17.67
CA GLN A 72 0.01 13.19 -17.69
C GLN A 72 1.53 13.05 -17.66
N TYR A 73 2.04 12.10 -16.87
CA TYR A 73 3.47 11.83 -16.73
C TYR A 73 3.76 10.33 -16.77
N ASP A 74 4.95 9.99 -17.26
CA ASP A 74 5.42 8.63 -17.47
C ASP A 74 6.94 8.59 -17.31
N THR A 75 7.44 7.72 -16.42
CA THR A 75 8.88 7.51 -16.26
C THR A 75 9.55 6.88 -17.47
N CYS A 76 8.75 6.44 -18.46
CA CYS A 76 9.12 5.41 -19.42
C CYS A 76 9.49 4.10 -18.71
N HIS A 77 9.85 3.09 -19.49
CA HIS A 77 10.31 1.80 -18.97
C HIS A 77 11.70 1.95 -18.32
N ILE A 78 11.81 1.64 -17.02
CA ILE A 78 13.05 1.65 -16.25
C ILE A 78 13.44 0.20 -15.93
N PRO A 79 14.34 -0.44 -16.70
CA PRO A 79 14.64 -1.86 -16.52
C PRO A 79 14.99 -2.24 -15.07
N GLY A 80 14.28 -3.22 -14.52
CA GLY A 80 14.52 -3.74 -13.18
C GLY A 80 13.95 -2.89 -12.04
N LEU A 81 13.13 -1.87 -12.34
CA LEU A 81 12.49 -1.02 -11.33
C LEU A 81 11.78 -1.85 -10.25
N ASN A 82 11.02 -2.87 -10.65
CA ASN A 82 10.26 -3.78 -9.80
C ASN A 82 9.57 -3.05 -8.64
N ALA A 83 8.77 -2.05 -9.01
CA ALA A 83 8.08 -1.18 -8.07
C ALA A 83 7.05 -1.96 -7.23
N GLY A 84 7.06 -1.70 -5.92
CA GLY A 84 6.07 -2.17 -4.95
C GLY A 84 5.03 -1.09 -4.63
N GLY A 85 4.78 -0.89 -3.34
CA GLY A 85 3.96 0.23 -2.85
C GLY A 85 4.65 1.58 -3.08
N GLY A 86 3.87 2.66 -3.01
CA GLY A 86 4.40 4.01 -3.13
C GLY A 86 3.60 5.02 -2.31
N ASN A 87 4.27 6.05 -1.84
CA ASN A 87 3.71 7.10 -1.00
C ASN A 87 4.33 8.45 -1.33
N LEU A 88 3.63 9.54 -1.01
CA LEU A 88 4.25 10.86 -1.08
C LEU A 88 5.14 11.09 0.13
N GLY A 89 6.33 11.61 -0.12
CA GLY A 89 7.18 12.13 0.93
C GLY A 89 6.74 13.53 1.37
N PRO A 90 7.27 14.01 2.51
CA PRO A 90 7.01 15.36 3.03
C PRO A 90 7.54 16.47 2.11
N ASP A 91 8.42 16.15 1.17
CA ASP A 91 8.95 17.07 0.15
C ASP A 91 8.14 17.07 -1.16
N GLY A 92 7.00 16.36 -1.19
CA GLY A 92 6.10 16.29 -2.34
C GLY A 92 6.55 15.35 -3.45
N ARG A 93 7.72 14.69 -3.34
CA ARG A 93 8.17 13.67 -4.28
C ARG A 93 7.40 12.36 -4.11
N TYR A 94 7.37 11.55 -5.15
CA TYR A 94 6.75 10.23 -5.10
C TYR A 94 7.78 9.16 -4.74
N TYR A 95 7.61 8.54 -3.57
CA TYR A 95 8.51 7.51 -3.06
C TYR A 95 7.95 6.15 -3.43
N VAL A 96 8.85 5.24 -3.82
CA VAL A 96 8.50 3.91 -4.31
C VAL A 96 9.42 2.87 -3.70
N GLY A 97 8.84 1.80 -3.19
CA GLY A 97 9.59 0.63 -2.75
C GLY A 97 10.14 -0.14 -3.95
N LEU A 98 11.46 -0.33 -3.98
CA LEU A 98 12.16 -1.11 -5.00
C LEU A 98 12.38 -2.53 -4.46
N ARG A 99 11.55 -3.48 -4.91
CA ARG A 99 11.48 -4.83 -4.30
C ARG A 99 12.76 -5.62 -4.49
N THR A 100 13.36 -5.58 -5.69
CA THR A 100 14.62 -6.28 -6.00
C THR A 100 15.79 -5.70 -5.20
N GLU A 101 15.92 -4.37 -5.21
CA GLU A 101 17.00 -3.65 -4.53
C GLU A 101 16.81 -3.59 -3.01
N ARG A 102 15.60 -3.95 -2.53
CA ARG A 102 15.19 -3.91 -1.13
C ARG A 102 15.50 -2.56 -0.49
N THR A 103 15.02 -1.50 -1.13
CA THR A 103 15.18 -0.10 -0.70
C THR A 103 13.97 0.73 -1.14
N ILE A 104 13.97 2.02 -0.83
CA ILE A 104 13.00 3.01 -1.31
C ILE A 104 13.75 4.04 -2.14
N ALA A 105 13.15 4.47 -3.26
CA ALA A 105 13.64 5.56 -4.08
C ALA A 105 12.58 6.66 -4.22
N ALA A 106 13.03 7.91 -4.32
CA ALA A 106 12.19 9.07 -4.53
C ALA A 106 12.27 9.54 -6.00
N PHE A 107 11.12 9.78 -6.61
CA PHE A 107 10.96 10.25 -7.97
C PHE A 107 10.44 11.70 -7.97
N PRO A 108 10.89 12.53 -8.92
CA PRO A 108 10.30 13.85 -9.16
C PRO A 108 8.77 13.78 -9.35
N PRO A 109 7.99 14.79 -8.93
CA PRO A 109 6.53 14.78 -9.07
C PRO A 109 6.03 14.70 -10.52
N ASP A 110 6.81 15.22 -11.46
CA ASP A 110 6.56 15.14 -12.90
C ASP A 110 7.10 13.86 -13.53
N LEU A 111 7.68 12.96 -12.72
CA LEU A 111 8.31 11.71 -13.14
C LEU A 111 9.44 11.88 -14.17
N ASP A 112 9.97 13.10 -14.35
CA ASP A 112 11.07 13.37 -15.27
C ASP A 112 12.42 13.08 -14.58
N GLY A 113 12.93 11.88 -14.80
CA GLY A 113 14.24 11.44 -14.33
C GLY A 113 14.23 10.07 -13.67
N ILE A 114 15.39 9.70 -13.13
CA ILE A 114 15.56 8.41 -12.43
C ILE A 114 15.29 8.56 -10.93
N GLY A 115 14.67 7.55 -10.34
CA GLY A 115 14.44 7.49 -8.90
C GLY A 115 15.76 7.50 -8.13
N THR A 116 15.86 8.34 -7.11
CA THR A 116 17.04 8.41 -6.24
C THR A 116 16.81 7.57 -4.98
N PRO A 117 17.61 6.52 -4.71
CA PRO A 117 17.50 5.76 -3.47
C PRO A 117 17.67 6.67 -2.24
N ILE A 118 16.75 6.55 -1.28
CA ILE A 118 16.76 7.31 -0.03
C ILE A 118 17.22 6.46 1.17
N LEU A 119 17.21 5.13 1.01
CA LEU A 119 17.77 4.18 1.96
C LEU A 119 18.86 3.35 1.29
N GLN A 120 19.75 2.75 2.08
CA GLN A 120 20.73 1.81 1.57
C GLN A 120 20.04 0.61 0.90
N ARG A 121 20.64 0.08 -0.16
CA ARG A 121 20.17 -1.17 -0.77
C ARG A 121 20.25 -2.31 0.22
N GLY A 122 19.22 -3.15 0.23
CA GLY A 122 19.15 -4.26 1.17
C GLY A 122 18.82 -3.88 2.61
N ILE A 123 18.21 -2.72 2.84
CA ILE A 123 17.96 -2.16 4.18
C ILE A 123 17.15 -3.10 5.09
N ALA A 124 16.25 -3.87 4.49
CA ALA A 124 15.44 -4.87 5.17
C ALA A 124 15.53 -6.21 4.43
N PRO A 125 15.42 -7.36 5.13
CA PRO A 125 15.48 -8.67 4.50
C PRO A 125 14.37 -8.87 3.47
N PHE A 126 13.16 -8.37 3.74
CA PHE A 126 12.04 -8.42 2.80
C PHE A 126 11.09 -7.22 3.00
N PRO A 127 11.43 -6.04 2.43
CA PRO A 127 10.61 -4.84 2.60
C PRO A 127 9.24 -4.99 1.92
N ARG A 128 8.22 -4.45 2.57
CA ARG A 128 6.83 -4.44 2.12
C ARG A 128 6.34 -3.00 1.96
N GLY A 129 5.26 -2.60 2.62
CA GLY A 129 4.78 -1.22 2.66
C GLY A 129 5.62 -0.32 3.58
N PHE A 130 5.49 0.97 3.37
CA PHE A 130 6.14 2.00 4.16
C PHE A 130 5.26 3.23 4.26
N ALA A 131 5.41 4.04 5.30
CA ALA A 131 4.63 5.27 5.46
C ALA A 131 5.46 6.37 6.13
N PHE A 132 5.17 7.62 5.78
CA PHE A 132 5.77 8.79 6.43
C PHE A 132 4.89 9.26 7.57
N ALA A 133 5.50 9.51 8.73
CA ALA A 133 4.90 10.23 9.83
C ALA A 133 4.84 11.74 9.55
N ASP A 134 4.06 12.47 10.34
CA ASP A 134 3.88 13.92 10.18
C ASP A 134 5.18 14.72 10.39
N ASP A 135 6.11 14.19 11.20
CA ASP A 135 7.45 14.77 11.38
C ASP A 135 8.42 14.44 10.23
N GLY A 136 7.94 13.71 9.22
CA GLY A 136 8.70 13.27 8.06
C GLY A 136 9.58 12.03 8.32
N GLY A 137 9.54 11.46 9.52
CA GLY A 137 10.09 10.14 9.80
C GLY A 137 9.45 9.05 8.94
N LEU A 138 10.17 7.97 8.70
CA LEU A 138 9.73 6.89 7.82
C LEU A 138 9.61 5.59 8.61
N PHE A 139 8.49 4.90 8.44
CA PHE A 139 8.30 3.52 8.89
C PHE A 139 8.32 2.58 7.70
N LEU A 140 9.00 1.44 7.83
CA LEU A 140 9.10 0.41 6.80
C LEU A 140 8.76 -0.94 7.38
N ALA A 141 7.74 -1.60 6.83
CA ALA A 141 7.45 -2.98 7.15
C ALA A 141 8.49 -3.90 6.48
N SER A 142 9.02 -4.83 7.26
CA SER A 142 9.76 -5.99 6.79
C SER A 142 8.94 -7.22 7.16
N GLY A 143 8.47 -7.95 6.15
CA GLY A 143 7.66 -9.16 6.31
C GLY A 143 8.46 -10.43 6.01
N VAL A 144 7.79 -11.57 5.96
CA VAL A 144 8.39 -12.84 5.46
C VAL A 144 7.93 -13.09 4.03
N GLY A 145 8.89 -13.32 3.14
CA GLY A 145 8.67 -13.65 1.73
C GLY A 145 8.31 -15.13 1.51
N PRO A 146 7.84 -15.50 0.31
CA PRO A 146 7.57 -16.90 -0.05
C PRO A 146 8.78 -17.83 0.06
N ASP A 147 10.00 -17.28 -0.02
CA ASP A 147 11.27 -17.98 0.14
C ASP A 147 11.65 -18.20 1.62
N GLY A 148 10.80 -17.77 2.55
CA GLY A 148 11.05 -17.82 3.99
C GLY A 148 12.02 -16.75 4.49
N ARG A 149 12.57 -15.91 3.61
CA ARG A 149 13.43 -14.80 4.00
C ARG A 149 12.58 -13.65 4.50
N GLY A 150 12.94 -13.10 5.65
CA GLY A 150 12.27 -11.91 6.14
C GLY A 150 12.42 -11.68 7.63
N GLU A 151 11.60 -10.76 8.11
CA GLU A 151 11.43 -10.43 9.52
C GLU A 151 9.93 -10.18 9.75
N ASN A 152 9.46 -10.17 10.99
CA ASN A 152 8.10 -9.72 11.32
C ASN A 152 8.20 -8.42 12.12
N ALA A 153 8.69 -7.37 11.46
CA ALA A 153 9.03 -6.12 12.11
C ALA A 153 8.67 -4.88 11.29
N ILE A 154 8.49 -3.78 12.02
CA ILE A 154 8.46 -2.43 11.48
C ILE A 154 9.76 -1.75 11.91
N LEU A 155 10.48 -1.22 10.92
CA LEU A 155 11.69 -0.42 11.10
C LEU A 155 11.32 1.06 11.10
N GLN A 156 12.01 1.87 11.90
CA GLN A 156 11.82 3.32 12.00
C GLN A 156 13.08 4.07 11.60
N PHE A 157 12.93 5.10 10.77
CA PHE A 157 14.01 5.94 10.24
C PHE A 157 13.75 7.43 10.53
N THR A 158 14.83 8.20 10.61
CA THR A 158 14.77 9.68 10.58
C THR A 158 14.26 10.16 9.22
N LEU A 159 13.86 11.43 9.14
CA LEU A 159 13.62 12.15 7.88
C LEU A 159 14.82 12.08 6.91
N SER A 160 16.06 12.04 7.44
CA SER A 160 17.27 11.91 6.63
C SER A 160 17.58 10.46 6.19
N GLY A 161 16.70 9.50 6.47
CA GLY A 161 16.87 8.09 6.09
C GLY A 161 17.80 7.28 7.00
N VAL A 162 18.17 7.80 8.17
CA VAL A 162 19.00 7.09 9.15
C VAL A 162 18.13 6.15 9.98
N LEU A 163 18.49 4.88 10.06
CA LEU A 163 17.80 3.89 10.89
C LEU A 163 17.88 4.28 12.37
N ARG A 164 16.72 4.48 13.01
CA ARG A 164 16.59 4.76 14.45
C ARG A 164 16.38 3.48 15.24
N ASN A 165 15.47 2.64 14.78
CA ASN A 165 15.10 1.41 15.46
C ASN A 165 14.75 0.33 14.42
N SER A 166 15.47 -0.78 14.41
CA SER A 166 15.21 -1.92 13.52
C SER A 166 14.01 -2.76 13.94
N THR A 167 13.60 -2.65 15.20
CA THR A 167 12.47 -3.39 15.79
C THR A 167 11.57 -2.39 16.51
N PHE A 168 11.14 -1.34 15.81
CA PHE A 168 10.21 -0.36 16.37
C PHE A 168 8.95 -1.07 16.87
N ALA A 169 8.40 -1.96 16.06
CA ALA A 169 7.46 -2.98 16.49
C ALA A 169 7.90 -4.32 15.92
N ALA A 170 7.81 -5.40 16.70
CA ALA A 170 8.08 -6.76 16.23
C ALA A 170 7.25 -7.77 17.02
N ASP A 171 6.67 -8.74 16.33
CA ASP A 171 5.96 -9.88 16.91
C ASP A 171 5.97 -11.04 15.91
N ASP A 172 6.13 -12.27 16.38
CA ASP A 172 6.29 -13.46 15.52
C ASP A 172 5.07 -13.74 14.62
N THR A 173 3.92 -13.15 14.95
CA THR A 173 2.67 -13.28 14.18
C THR A 173 2.30 -12.04 13.36
N MET A 174 3.14 -10.99 13.37
CA MET A 174 2.78 -9.72 12.72
C MET A 174 2.60 -9.88 11.21
N SER A 175 3.52 -10.58 10.53
CA SER A 175 3.56 -10.77 9.07
C SER A 175 3.07 -9.54 8.29
N PRO A 176 3.79 -8.41 8.43
CA PRO A 176 3.30 -7.12 7.96
C PRO A 176 3.29 -7.04 6.43
N LEU A 177 2.27 -6.36 5.88
CA LEU A 177 2.10 -6.12 4.45
C LEU A 177 2.18 -4.61 4.15
N ASP A 178 1.08 -3.87 4.11
CA ASP A 178 1.11 -2.41 3.90
C ASP A 178 1.06 -1.62 5.21
N LEU A 179 1.51 -0.36 5.16
CA LEU A 179 1.47 0.57 6.29
C LEU A 179 0.63 1.82 5.98
N ALA A 180 -0.10 2.29 6.98
CA ALA A 180 -0.75 3.60 6.98
C ALA A 180 -0.48 4.33 8.29
N ILE A 181 -0.47 5.67 8.26
CA ILE A 181 -0.44 6.48 9.49
C ILE A 181 -1.87 6.89 9.83
N ALA A 182 -2.25 6.63 11.06
CA ALA A 182 -3.58 6.92 11.56
C ALA A 182 -3.73 8.39 11.98
N PRO A 183 -4.97 8.92 12.07
CA PRO A 183 -5.23 10.15 12.78
C PRO A 183 -4.64 10.07 14.20
N GLY A 184 -3.72 10.97 14.54
CA GLY A 184 -2.97 10.95 15.80
C GLY A 184 -1.55 10.35 15.71
N GLY A 185 -1.15 9.83 14.55
CA GLY A 185 0.24 9.46 14.25
C GLY A 185 0.59 7.99 14.44
N ASN A 186 -0.31 7.17 15.01
CA ASN A 186 -0.08 5.74 15.19
C ASN A 186 0.13 5.01 13.87
N VAL A 187 0.90 3.92 13.93
CA VAL A 187 1.23 3.11 12.76
C VAL A 187 0.25 1.96 12.64
N LEU A 188 -0.49 1.92 11.53
CA LEU A 188 -1.37 0.82 11.18
C LEU A 188 -0.68 -0.10 10.18
N VAL A 189 -0.88 -1.40 10.34
CA VAL A 189 -0.34 -2.42 9.44
C VAL A 189 -1.39 -3.45 9.09
N SER A 190 -1.54 -3.77 7.81
CA SER A 190 -2.29 -4.95 7.38
C SER A 190 -1.43 -6.20 7.60
N SER A 191 -2.02 -7.25 8.16
CA SER A 191 -1.31 -8.46 8.60
C SER A 191 -1.98 -9.73 8.07
N GLU A 192 -1.18 -10.69 7.61
CA GLU A 192 -1.63 -12.02 7.16
C GLU A 192 -0.66 -13.09 7.67
N PHE A 193 -1.03 -13.85 8.71
CA PHE A 193 -0.13 -14.83 9.32
C PHE A 193 -0.73 -16.24 9.37
N PRO A 194 -0.01 -17.27 8.90
CA PRO A 194 1.22 -17.20 8.09
C PRO A 194 0.94 -16.65 6.67
N PHE A 195 1.88 -15.88 6.12
CA PHE A 195 1.73 -15.29 4.79
C PHE A 195 1.43 -16.35 3.72
N GLY A 196 0.37 -16.13 2.94
CA GLY A 196 -0.03 -17.00 1.83
C GLY A 196 -0.72 -18.31 2.23
N SER A 197 -0.90 -18.59 3.52
CA SER A 197 -1.63 -19.77 3.99
C SER A 197 -3.14 -19.64 3.75
N PRO A 198 -3.84 -20.68 3.26
CA PRO A 198 -5.31 -20.69 3.19
C PRO A 198 -5.99 -20.55 4.56
N ALA A 199 -5.27 -20.86 5.64
CA ALA A 199 -5.73 -20.74 7.02
C ALA A 199 -5.12 -19.52 7.74
N ALA A 200 -4.57 -18.55 7.00
CA ALA A 200 -3.97 -17.37 7.60
C ALA A 200 -5.00 -16.56 8.41
N ALA A 201 -4.60 -16.15 9.61
CA ALA A 201 -5.30 -15.12 10.35
C ALA A 201 -4.97 -13.75 9.73
N THR A 202 -6.00 -12.96 9.47
CA THR A 202 -5.90 -11.65 8.86
C THR A 202 -6.41 -10.57 9.79
N SER A 203 -5.72 -9.43 9.81
CA SER A 203 -6.08 -8.31 10.69
C SER A 203 -5.49 -7.01 10.15
N VAL A 204 -5.98 -5.89 10.67
CA VAL A 204 -5.19 -4.65 10.72
C VAL A 204 -4.76 -4.45 12.17
N ARG A 205 -3.50 -4.10 12.40
CA ARG A 205 -2.93 -3.91 13.74
C ARG A 205 -2.46 -2.48 13.91
N GLU A 206 -2.72 -1.88 15.06
CA GLU A 206 -2.31 -0.52 15.40
C GLU A 206 -1.20 -0.54 16.45
N TYR A 207 -0.12 0.18 16.17
CA TYR A 207 1.02 0.34 17.06
C TYR A 207 1.18 1.80 17.44
N ASP A 208 1.42 2.04 18.73
CA ASP A 208 1.66 3.37 19.28
C ASP A 208 2.92 3.97 18.65
N ALA A 209 2.81 5.18 18.09
CA ALA A 209 3.88 5.83 17.33
C ALA A 209 5.15 6.10 18.15
N SER A 210 5.00 6.23 19.48
CA SER A 210 6.09 6.63 20.38
C SER A 210 6.86 5.42 20.93
N SER A 211 6.15 4.34 21.23
CA SER A 211 6.66 3.19 21.95
C SER A 211 6.72 1.91 21.11
N GLY A 212 6.00 1.88 19.98
CA GLY A 212 5.89 0.70 19.13
C GLY A 212 5.09 -0.45 19.75
N THR A 213 4.37 -0.20 20.85
CA THR A 213 3.52 -1.21 21.48
C THR A 213 2.22 -1.39 20.71
N LEU A 214 1.74 -2.64 20.60
CA LEU A 214 0.43 -2.93 20.00
C LEU A 214 -0.68 -2.30 20.86
N VAL A 215 -1.46 -1.40 20.25
CA VAL A 215 -2.60 -0.72 20.87
C VAL A 215 -3.85 -1.58 20.74
N ARG A 216 -4.16 -2.03 19.52
CA ARG A 216 -5.35 -2.84 19.23
C ARG A 216 -5.24 -3.56 17.89
N VAL A 217 -6.18 -4.48 17.68
CA VAL A 217 -6.31 -5.28 16.46
C VAL A 217 -7.73 -5.12 15.91
N PHE A 218 -7.83 -4.74 14.65
CA PHE A 218 -9.06 -4.71 13.88
C PHE A 218 -9.17 -6.04 13.15
N SER A 219 -10.16 -6.83 13.53
CA SER A 219 -10.50 -8.08 12.85
C SER A 219 -11.99 -8.06 12.50
N PRO A 220 -12.36 -8.49 11.29
CA PRO A 220 -13.75 -8.61 10.94
C PRO A 220 -14.38 -9.83 11.63
N PRO A 221 -15.70 -9.82 11.84
CA PRO A 221 -16.41 -10.98 12.36
C PRO A 221 -16.42 -12.13 11.34
N ASP A 222 -16.74 -13.33 11.82
CA ASP A 222 -16.92 -14.51 10.97
C ASP A 222 -17.90 -14.24 9.82
N GLY A 223 -17.56 -14.75 8.63
CA GLY A 223 -18.37 -14.59 7.41
C GLY A 223 -17.99 -13.40 6.53
N VAL A 224 -17.16 -12.46 7.01
CA VAL A 224 -16.59 -11.41 6.16
C VAL A 224 -15.35 -11.96 5.43
N PRO A 225 -15.26 -11.89 4.10
CA PRO A 225 -14.19 -12.52 3.31
C PRO A 225 -12.87 -11.72 3.33
N PHE A 226 -12.31 -11.50 4.52
CA PHE A 226 -11.08 -10.74 4.70
C PHE A 226 -9.84 -11.64 4.57
N ARG A 227 -9.40 -11.89 3.34
CA ARG A 227 -8.21 -12.68 3.05
C ARG A 227 -7.20 -11.85 2.28
N ARG A 228 -5.90 -12.11 2.50
CA ARG A 228 -4.78 -11.40 1.85
C ARG A 228 -4.91 -9.87 1.95
N PRO A 229 -5.04 -9.30 3.16
CA PRO A 229 -5.17 -7.86 3.34
C PRO A 229 -3.89 -7.14 2.90
N ARG A 230 -3.96 -6.29 1.87
CA ARG A 230 -2.78 -5.60 1.35
C ARG A 230 -2.92 -4.11 1.55
N GLY A 231 -3.38 -3.38 0.53
CA GLY A 231 -3.47 -1.93 0.56
C GLY A 231 -4.30 -1.44 1.72
N LEU A 232 -3.81 -0.45 2.44
CA LEU A 232 -4.48 0.13 3.60
C LEU A 232 -4.56 1.65 3.48
N ARG A 233 -5.76 2.23 3.55
CA ARG A 233 -5.91 3.68 3.43
C ARG A 233 -7.14 4.26 4.11
N PHE A 234 -6.99 5.46 4.66
CA PHE A 234 -8.12 6.25 5.12
C PHE A 234 -8.87 6.88 3.93
N GLY A 235 -10.20 6.74 3.96
CA GLY A 235 -11.09 7.41 3.04
C GLY A 235 -11.38 8.85 3.45
N PRO A 236 -11.98 9.64 2.54
CA PRO A 236 -12.38 11.02 2.83
C PRO A 236 -13.49 11.12 3.89
N ASP A 237 -14.16 10.02 4.20
CA ASP A 237 -15.16 9.88 5.25
C ASP A 237 -14.56 9.53 6.63
N GLY A 238 -13.22 9.37 6.71
CA GLY A 238 -12.51 9.04 7.94
C GLY A 238 -12.50 7.55 8.30
N HIS A 239 -13.12 6.69 7.49
CA HIS A 239 -13.03 5.24 7.68
C HIS A 239 -11.72 4.68 7.15
N LEU A 240 -11.29 3.56 7.71
CA LEU A 240 -10.12 2.83 7.28
C LEU A 240 -10.53 1.72 6.31
N TYR A 241 -9.97 1.72 5.11
CA TYR A 241 -10.26 0.74 4.07
C TYR A 241 -9.05 -0.15 3.84
N CYS A 242 -9.31 -1.44 3.71
CA CYS A 242 -8.28 -2.43 3.41
C CYS A 242 -8.69 -3.29 2.21
N THR A 243 -7.82 -3.40 1.22
CA THR A 243 -8.04 -4.32 0.10
C THR A 243 -7.88 -5.76 0.57
N ALA A 244 -8.69 -6.64 0.01
CA ALA A 244 -8.65 -8.08 0.22
C ALA A 244 -8.61 -8.81 -1.13
N GLN A 245 -8.55 -10.14 -1.06
CA GLN A 245 -8.55 -11.02 -2.22
C GLN A 245 -9.78 -10.79 -3.13
N ASP A 246 -10.96 -10.63 -2.54
CA ASP A 246 -12.23 -10.62 -3.28
C ASP A 246 -13.00 -9.30 -3.08
N GLY A 247 -12.36 -8.25 -2.55
CA GLY A 247 -13.07 -7.02 -2.24
C GLY A 247 -12.30 -5.99 -1.43
N VAL A 248 -13.03 -5.02 -0.89
CA VAL A 248 -12.51 -4.01 0.04
C VAL A 248 -13.34 -4.05 1.31
N ILE A 249 -12.68 -4.13 2.46
CA ILE A 249 -13.31 -4.10 3.78
C ILE A 249 -13.10 -2.72 4.41
N ALA A 250 -14.14 -2.14 5.00
CA ALA A 250 -14.03 -0.91 5.76
C ALA A 250 -14.12 -1.15 7.27
N PHE A 251 -13.42 -0.31 8.03
CA PHE A 251 -13.42 -0.28 9.47
C PHE A 251 -13.67 1.15 9.94
N ASP A 252 -14.51 1.29 10.97
CA ASP A 252 -14.60 2.52 11.73
C ASP A 252 -13.36 2.62 12.61
N TYR A 253 -12.51 3.60 12.33
CA TYR A 253 -11.21 3.70 13.00
C TYR A 253 -11.36 4.01 14.49
N GLU A 254 -12.28 4.90 14.88
CA GLU A 254 -12.45 5.30 16.27
C GLU A 254 -12.89 4.12 17.15
N SER A 255 -13.96 3.42 16.77
CA SER A 255 -14.50 2.30 17.55
C SER A 255 -13.77 0.97 17.34
N GLY A 256 -13.01 0.83 16.25
CA GLY A 256 -12.40 -0.45 15.86
C GLY A 256 -13.34 -1.42 15.15
N ARG A 257 -14.59 -1.01 14.89
CA ARG A 257 -15.62 -1.90 14.36
C ARG A 257 -15.44 -2.13 12.85
N CYS A 258 -15.49 -3.39 12.43
CA CYS A 258 -15.65 -3.72 11.01
C CYS A 258 -17.02 -3.24 10.49
N LEU A 259 -17.01 -2.44 9.43
CA LEU A 259 -18.20 -1.93 8.75
C LEU A 259 -18.70 -2.88 7.66
N GLY A 260 -17.89 -3.88 7.30
CA GLY A 260 -18.22 -4.91 6.33
C GLY A 260 -17.55 -4.71 4.98
N VAL A 261 -18.03 -5.47 4.00
CA VAL A 261 -17.57 -5.41 2.61
C VAL A 261 -18.16 -4.15 1.96
N VAL A 262 -17.29 -3.25 1.51
CA VAL A 262 -17.69 -2.06 0.74
C VAL A 262 -17.67 -2.38 -0.75
N VAL A 263 -16.63 -3.07 -1.23
CA VAL A 263 -16.55 -3.55 -2.61
C VAL A 263 -16.58 -5.07 -2.56
N ASP A 264 -17.57 -5.70 -3.20
CA ASP A 264 -17.59 -7.13 -3.46
C ASP A 264 -17.24 -7.37 -4.93
N HIS A 265 -16.02 -7.85 -5.18
CA HIS A 265 -15.51 -8.05 -6.52
C HIS A 265 -14.60 -9.28 -6.58
N PRO A 266 -15.14 -10.46 -6.94
CA PRO A 266 -14.38 -11.69 -6.98
C PRO A 266 -13.09 -11.56 -7.81
N ARG A 267 -12.00 -12.12 -7.28
CA ARG A 267 -10.64 -12.03 -7.84
C ARG A 267 -10.06 -10.61 -7.88
N LEU A 268 -10.58 -9.64 -7.11
CA LEU A 268 -10.01 -8.29 -7.06
C LEU A 268 -8.50 -8.30 -6.82
N ASN A 269 -8.01 -9.16 -5.93
CA ASN A 269 -6.60 -9.28 -5.55
C ASN A 269 -5.94 -7.90 -5.34
N GLY A 270 -6.62 -7.03 -4.61
CA GLY A 270 -6.25 -5.63 -4.51
C GLY A 270 -4.89 -5.44 -3.83
N GLN A 271 -4.01 -4.63 -4.43
CA GLN A 271 -2.65 -4.37 -3.92
C GLN A 271 -2.54 -3.04 -3.18
N ALA A 272 -3.19 -2.00 -3.70
CA ALA A 272 -3.30 -0.69 -3.10
C ALA A 272 -4.70 -0.12 -3.35
N ILE A 273 -5.10 0.83 -2.51
CA ILE A 273 -6.38 1.50 -2.57
C ILE A 273 -6.17 3.01 -2.40
N GLU A 274 -6.92 3.80 -3.15
CA GLU A 274 -6.89 5.25 -3.08
C GLU A 274 -8.26 5.86 -3.45
N PHE A 275 -8.50 7.10 -3.04
CA PHE A 275 -9.71 7.85 -3.33
C PHE A 275 -9.36 9.02 -4.23
N PHE A 276 -9.91 9.04 -5.44
CA PHE A 276 -9.53 10.04 -6.44
C PHE A 276 -10.64 10.30 -7.48
N GLY A 277 -10.60 11.49 -8.07
CA GLY A 277 -11.52 11.95 -9.10
C GLY A 277 -12.84 12.52 -8.57
N ASP A 278 -13.62 13.06 -9.51
CA ASP A 278 -14.91 13.72 -9.25
C ASP A 278 -16.07 12.73 -9.09
#